data_AF-A0A950WVP9-F1
#
_entry.id   AF-A0A950WVP9-F1
#
_cell.length_a   1.000
_cell.length_b   1.000
_cell.length_c   1.000
_cell.angle_alpha   90.00
_cell.angle_beta   90.00
_cell.angle_gamma   90.00
#
_symmetry.space_group_name_H-M   'P 1'
#
loop_
_entity.id
_entity.type
_entity.pdbx_description
1 polymer ?
#
loop_
_entity_poly.entity_id
_entity_poly.type
_entity_poly.pdbx_seq_one_letter_code
_entity_poly.pdbx_strand_id
1 'polypeptide(L)'
;VIILASGMAGAVDATAFRAAVAEACADLAGQMAGDAEGATKVITVKVVGAASVGDAKAAARKVAESELVKCSFYGEDPYWGRVVSELGSSGAAFDPDKVRVSYGDTAVCVDGIAAEHDEKAVRAHLAQRNVSLTCDLGLGSGNGVILTNDLTHAYIDENMRTS
;
A
#
# COMPACT_ATOMS: atom_id res chain seq x y z
N VAL A 1 15.61 12.44 -8.93
CA VAL A 1 15.35 11.67 -10.16
C VAL A 1 15.69 12.54 -11.36
N ILE A 2 16.45 12.02 -12.33
CA ILE A 2 16.85 12.73 -13.56
C ILE A 2 16.48 11.85 -14.75
N ILE A 3 15.97 12.44 -15.82
CA ILE A 3 15.72 11.76 -17.11
C ILE A 3 16.54 12.48 -18.18
N LEU A 4 17.32 11.72 -18.95
CA LEU A 4 18.15 12.21 -20.05
C LEU A 4 17.63 11.60 -21.36
N ALA A 5 17.43 12.42 -22.39
CA ALA A 5 16.96 11.98 -23.70
C ALA A 5 17.93 12.45 -24.79
N SER A 6 18.55 11.50 -25.50
CA SER A 6 19.57 11.81 -26.53
C SER A 6 19.00 12.34 -27.85
N GLY A 7 17.70 12.11 -28.12
CA GLY A 7 17.04 12.51 -29.36
C GLY A 7 17.38 11.67 -30.60
N MET A 8 18.23 10.64 -30.48
CA MET A 8 18.73 9.86 -31.62
C MET A 8 17.65 9.05 -32.35
N ALA A 9 16.54 8.70 -31.68
CA ALA A 9 15.41 7.99 -32.29
C ALA A 9 14.41 8.91 -33.01
N GLY A 10 14.63 10.23 -33.00
CA GLY A 10 13.70 11.21 -33.54
C GLY A 10 12.47 11.44 -32.63
N ALA A 11 11.39 11.98 -33.21
CA ALA A 11 10.15 12.23 -32.49
C ALA A 11 9.44 10.91 -32.15
N VAL A 12 9.01 10.77 -30.89
CA VAL A 12 8.25 9.61 -30.40
C VAL A 12 6.85 10.05 -29.99
N ASP A 13 5.91 9.10 -29.95
CA ASP A 13 4.58 9.36 -29.41
C ASP A 13 4.69 9.70 -27.91
N ALA A 14 4.15 10.87 -27.54
CA ALA A 14 4.30 11.39 -26.18
C ALA A 14 3.56 10.55 -25.14
N THR A 15 2.47 9.87 -25.53
CA THR A 15 1.69 9.02 -24.62
C THR A 15 2.41 7.71 -24.36
N ALA A 16 2.93 7.06 -25.40
CA ALA A 16 3.76 5.88 -25.28
C ALA A 16 5.03 6.16 -24.46
N PHE A 17 5.69 7.31 -24.69
CA PHE A 17 6.86 7.71 -23.90
C PHE A 17 6.53 7.90 -22.42
N ARG A 18 5.43 8.59 -22.10
CA ARG A 18 4.97 8.75 -20.69
C ARG A 18 4.68 7.40 -20.04
N ALA A 19 4.04 6.47 -20.75
CA ALA A 19 3.74 5.15 -20.23
C ALA A 19 5.03 4.36 -19.94
N ALA A 20 5.98 4.35 -20.88
CA ALA A 20 7.26 3.67 -20.71
C ALA A 20 8.10 4.24 -19.54
N VAL A 21 8.12 5.57 -19.38
CA VAL A 21 8.77 6.21 -18.23
C VAL A 21 8.08 5.83 -16.92
N ALA A 22 6.74 5.84 -16.89
CA ALA A 22 5.99 5.45 -15.70
C ALA A 22 6.23 3.99 -15.31
N GLU A 23 6.28 3.08 -16.30
CA GLU A 23 6.59 1.67 -16.10
C GLU A 23 8.02 1.49 -15.56
N ALA A 24 9.01 2.13 -16.16
CA ALA A 24 10.40 2.07 -15.69
C ALA A 24 10.54 2.61 -14.26
N CYS A 25 9.87 3.73 -13.93
CA CYS A 25 9.88 4.27 -12.58
C CYS A 25 9.15 3.36 -11.58
N ALA A 26 8.05 2.73 -11.98
CA ALA A 26 7.31 1.80 -11.13
C ALA A 26 8.10 0.52 -10.84
N ASP A 27 8.79 -0.02 -11.85
CA ASP A 27 9.69 -1.16 -11.70
C ASP A 27 10.83 -0.85 -10.73
N LEU A 28 11.54 0.27 -10.93
CA LEU A 28 12.60 0.71 -10.03
C LEU A 28 12.09 0.95 -8.60
N ALA A 29 10.93 1.57 -8.44
CA ALA A 29 10.32 1.78 -7.12
C ALA A 29 9.97 0.45 -6.44
N GLY A 30 9.49 -0.54 -7.20
CA GLY A 30 9.23 -1.89 -6.73
C GLY A 30 10.51 -2.61 -6.29
N GLN A 31 11.60 -2.47 -7.05
CA GLN A 31 12.91 -3.00 -6.67
C GLN A 31 13.43 -2.36 -5.38
N MET A 32 13.33 -1.04 -5.25
CA MET A 32 13.72 -0.31 -4.02
C MET A 32 12.92 -0.76 -2.80
N ALA A 33 11.60 -0.91 -2.93
CA ALA A 33 10.77 -1.46 -1.85
C ALA A 33 11.14 -2.92 -1.56
N GLY A 34 11.49 -3.70 -2.59
CA GLY A 34 11.95 -5.08 -2.46
C GLY A 34 13.30 -5.26 -1.78
N ASP A 35 14.10 -4.20 -1.64
CA ASP A 35 15.42 -4.21 -1.02
C ASP A 35 15.50 -3.24 0.17
N ALA A 36 14.36 -2.93 0.78
CA ALA A 36 14.30 -2.06 1.95
C ALA A 36 14.97 -2.73 3.17
N GLU A 37 15.72 -1.93 3.93
CA GLU A 37 16.45 -2.33 5.14
C GLU A 37 15.59 -3.16 6.08
N GLY A 38 16.07 -4.35 6.44
CA GLY A 38 15.38 -5.29 7.33
C GLY A 38 13.98 -5.76 6.90
N ALA A 39 13.47 -5.41 5.72
CA ALA A 39 12.11 -5.75 5.31
C ALA A 39 11.98 -7.24 4.96
N THR A 40 10.88 -7.87 5.39
CA THR A 40 10.53 -9.24 4.95
C THR A 40 9.40 -9.25 3.94
N LYS A 41 8.61 -8.17 3.89
CA LYS A 41 7.43 -8.06 3.02
C LYS A 41 7.44 -6.76 2.23
N VAL A 42 6.88 -6.82 1.02
CA VAL A 42 6.49 -5.66 0.21
C VAL A 42 4.98 -5.60 0.21
N ILE A 43 4.43 -4.48 0.65
CA ILE A 43 3.00 -4.29 0.81
C ILE A 43 2.51 -3.27 -0.22
N THR A 44 1.52 -3.66 -1.00
CA THR A 44 0.75 -2.74 -1.85
C THR A 44 -0.50 -2.33 -1.10
N VAL A 45 -0.54 -1.08 -0.63
CA VAL A 45 -1.73 -0.47 -0.02
C VAL A 45 -2.52 0.24 -1.10
N LYS A 46 -3.69 -0.29 -1.43
CA LYS A 46 -4.61 0.25 -2.42
C LYS A 46 -5.82 0.84 -1.70
N VAL A 47 -6.06 2.14 -1.86
CA VAL A 47 -7.31 2.78 -1.44
C VAL A 47 -8.15 3.07 -2.67
N VAL A 48 -9.40 2.63 -2.64
CA VAL A 48 -10.41 2.87 -3.68
C VAL A 48 -11.66 3.50 -3.09
N GLY A 49 -12.55 3.95 -3.95
CA GLY A 49 -13.84 4.48 -3.51
C GLY A 49 -13.73 5.77 -2.72
N ALA A 50 -12.60 6.49 -2.77
CA ALA A 50 -12.46 7.76 -2.06
C ALA A 50 -13.22 8.89 -2.76
N ALA A 51 -13.47 10.00 -2.06
CA ALA A 51 -14.09 11.19 -2.64
C ALA A 51 -13.23 11.83 -3.76
N SER A 52 -11.91 11.72 -3.66
CA SER A 52 -10.96 12.22 -4.65
C SER A 52 -9.70 11.35 -4.76
N VAL A 53 -8.92 11.51 -5.83
CA VAL A 53 -7.59 10.86 -5.95
C VAL A 53 -6.63 11.36 -4.86
N GLY A 54 -6.78 12.62 -4.42
CA GLY A 54 -5.98 13.18 -3.32
C GLY A 54 -6.28 12.47 -2.00
N ASP A 55 -7.56 12.30 -1.69
CA ASP A 55 -8.06 11.57 -0.52
C ASP A 55 -7.55 10.13 -0.51
N ALA A 56 -7.67 9.42 -1.63
CA ALA A 56 -7.19 8.04 -1.72
C ALA A 56 -5.68 7.93 -1.46
N LYS A 57 -4.88 8.85 -2.01
CA LYS A 57 -3.42 8.88 -1.77
C LYS A 57 -3.07 9.25 -0.34
N ALA A 58 -3.80 10.18 0.28
CA ALA A 58 -3.60 10.57 1.67
C ALA A 58 -3.90 9.39 2.61
N ALA A 59 -5.04 8.72 2.41
CA ALA A 59 -5.42 7.54 3.16
C ALA A 59 -4.44 6.38 2.98
N ALA A 60 -4.04 6.06 1.74
CA ALA A 60 -3.08 4.99 1.46
C ALA A 60 -1.72 5.27 2.10
N ARG A 61 -1.26 6.53 2.03
CA ARG A 61 -0.01 6.97 2.66
C ARG A 61 -0.06 6.85 4.17
N LYS A 62 -1.16 7.29 4.80
CA LYS A 62 -1.33 7.23 6.25
C LYS A 62 -1.26 5.79 6.78
N VAL A 63 -1.94 4.85 6.11
CA VAL A 63 -1.85 3.42 6.42
C VAL A 63 -0.43 2.89 6.23
N ALA A 64 0.23 3.27 5.13
CA ALA A 64 1.57 2.81 4.78
C ALA A 64 2.68 3.30 5.71
N GLU A 65 2.49 4.45 6.35
CA GLU A 65 3.43 5.08 7.30
C GLU A 65 3.19 4.63 8.76
N SER A 66 2.09 3.93 9.06
CA SER A 66 1.75 3.52 10.42
C SER A 66 2.62 2.36 10.92
N GLU A 67 3.39 2.60 11.99
CA GLU A 67 4.24 1.60 12.63
C GLU A 67 3.42 0.40 13.14
N LEU A 68 2.23 0.63 13.70
CA LEU A 68 1.36 -0.45 14.17
C LEU A 68 0.89 -1.36 13.04
N VAL A 69 0.54 -0.76 11.89
CA VAL A 69 0.15 -1.51 10.68
C VAL A 69 1.35 -2.28 10.13
N LYS A 70 2.53 -1.64 10.06
CA LYS A 70 3.78 -2.28 9.59
C LYS A 70 4.20 -3.45 10.48
N CYS A 71 4.05 -3.33 11.81
CA CYS A 71 4.26 -4.43 12.75
C CYS A 71 3.25 -5.56 12.56
N SER A 72 1.97 -5.25 12.28
CA SER A 72 0.95 -6.28 11.97
C SER A 72 1.32 -7.06 10.71
N PHE A 73 1.85 -6.41 9.67
CA PHE A 73 2.33 -7.12 8.49
C PHE A 73 3.51 -8.04 8.81
N TYR A 74 4.48 -7.60 9.60
CA TYR A 74 5.60 -8.45 10.02
C TYR A 74 5.10 -9.67 10.82
N GLY A 75 4.16 -9.45 11.74
CA GLY A 75 3.56 -10.51 12.55
C GLY A 75 2.54 -11.39 11.83
N GLU A 76 2.27 -11.14 10.54
CA GLU A 76 1.24 -11.83 9.75
C GLU A 76 -0.15 -11.79 10.42
N ASP A 77 -0.43 -10.69 11.13
CA ASP A 77 -1.65 -10.45 11.90
C ASP A 77 -2.62 -9.57 11.08
N PRO A 78 -3.78 -10.08 10.64
CA PRO A 78 -4.75 -9.34 9.83
C PRO A 78 -5.59 -8.36 10.66
N TYR A 79 -4.94 -7.57 11.52
CA TYR A 79 -5.61 -6.63 12.42
C TYR A 79 -6.14 -5.40 11.66
N TRP A 80 -7.27 -5.56 11.00
CA TRP A 80 -7.90 -4.54 10.16
C TRP A 80 -8.33 -3.29 10.95
N GLY A 81 -8.55 -3.39 12.27
CA GLY A 81 -8.88 -2.25 13.11
C GLY A 81 -7.79 -1.16 13.13
N ARG A 82 -6.51 -1.56 13.05
CA ARG A 82 -5.37 -0.63 12.90
C ARG A 82 -5.44 0.09 11.56
N VAL A 83 -5.74 -0.64 10.50
CA VAL A 83 -5.90 -0.08 9.14
C VAL A 83 -7.04 0.94 9.12
N VAL A 84 -8.22 0.60 9.64
CA VAL A 84 -9.38 1.50 9.68
C VAL A 84 -9.10 2.75 10.51
N SER A 85 -8.40 2.63 11.64
CA SER A 85 -7.97 3.77 12.45
C SER A 85 -7.07 4.75 11.67
N GLU A 86 -6.14 4.25 10.85
CA GLU A 86 -5.29 5.09 10.01
C GLU A 86 -6.05 5.71 8.85
N LEU A 87 -7.00 4.99 8.23
CA LEU A 87 -7.88 5.54 7.20
C LEU A 87 -8.68 6.74 7.75
N GLY A 88 -9.30 6.59 8.92
CA GLY A 88 -10.10 7.64 9.56
C GLY A 88 -9.28 8.85 10.04
N SER A 89 -8.00 8.69 10.33
CA SER A 89 -7.10 9.77 10.76
C SER A 89 -6.26 10.39 9.64
N SER A 90 -6.48 9.97 8.39
CA SER A 90 -5.71 10.42 7.22
C SER A 90 -6.03 11.85 6.74
N GLY A 91 -7.13 12.43 7.22
CA GLY A 91 -7.66 13.70 6.73
C GLY A 91 -8.47 13.59 5.42
N ALA A 92 -8.58 12.39 4.83
CA ALA A 92 -9.51 12.11 3.75
C ALA A 92 -10.97 12.12 4.25
N ALA A 93 -11.93 12.33 3.35
CA ALA A 93 -13.33 12.04 3.65
C ALA A 93 -13.48 10.56 4.03
N PHE A 94 -14.17 10.29 5.13
CA PHE A 94 -14.28 8.95 5.71
C PHE A 94 -15.64 8.75 6.36
N ASP A 95 -16.24 7.58 6.13
CA ASP A 95 -17.50 7.14 6.73
C ASP A 95 -17.28 5.74 7.31
N PRO A 96 -17.31 5.57 8.65
CA PRO A 96 -17.02 4.29 9.28
C PRO A 96 -17.99 3.19 8.85
N ASP A 97 -19.23 3.52 8.50
CA ASP A 97 -20.25 2.53 8.15
C ASP A 97 -20.15 2.04 6.70
N LYS A 98 -19.18 2.54 5.92
CA LYS A 98 -18.98 2.19 4.50
C LYS A 98 -17.64 1.53 4.20
N VAL A 99 -16.71 1.57 5.16
CA VAL A 99 -15.35 1.08 4.90
C VAL A 99 -15.35 -0.44 4.73
N ARG A 100 -14.60 -0.91 3.73
CA ARG A 100 -14.25 -2.32 3.55
C ARG A 100 -12.74 -2.48 3.52
N VAL A 101 -12.24 -3.53 4.15
CA VAL A 101 -10.81 -3.89 4.14
C VAL A 101 -10.65 -5.34 3.70
N SER A 102 -9.75 -5.56 2.74
CA SER A 102 -9.42 -6.87 2.20
C SER A 102 -7.92 -7.11 2.21
N TYR A 103 -7.52 -8.30 2.63
CA TYR A 103 -6.16 -8.82 2.47
C TYR A 103 -6.18 -9.80 1.29
N GLY A 104 -5.48 -9.45 0.22
CA GLY A 104 -5.61 -10.15 -1.06
C GLY A 104 -7.05 -10.04 -1.56
N ASP A 105 -7.65 -11.18 -1.88
CA ASP A 105 -9.03 -11.26 -2.35
C ASP A 105 -10.05 -11.48 -1.21
N THR A 106 -9.60 -11.58 0.04
CA THR A 106 -10.47 -11.89 1.19
C THR A 106 -10.81 -10.62 1.97
N ALA A 107 -12.10 -10.25 1.97
CA ALA A 107 -12.61 -9.15 2.79
C ALA A 107 -12.74 -9.59 4.25
N VAL A 108 -12.13 -8.84 5.17
CA VAL A 108 -12.18 -9.09 6.62
C VAL A 108 -12.99 -8.05 7.38
N CYS A 109 -13.21 -6.89 6.76
CA CYS A 109 -14.10 -5.85 7.23
C CYS A 109 -15.03 -5.42 6.10
N VAL A 110 -16.33 -5.32 6.40
CA VAL A 110 -17.37 -4.84 5.48
C VAL A 110 -18.29 -3.94 6.29
N ASP A 111 -18.65 -2.77 5.74
CA ASP A 111 -19.51 -1.78 6.39
C ASP A 111 -19.05 -1.42 7.82
N GLY A 112 -17.73 -1.27 8.01
CA GLY A 112 -17.14 -0.88 9.29
C GLY A 112 -17.07 -1.96 10.37
N ILE A 113 -17.58 -3.15 10.10
CA ILE A 113 -17.64 -4.25 11.07
C ILE A 113 -16.85 -5.47 10.59
N ALA A 114 -16.56 -6.39 11.52
CA ALA A 114 -15.92 -7.66 11.20
C ALA A 114 -16.81 -8.47 10.25
N ALA A 115 -16.22 -8.99 9.18
CA ALA A 115 -16.89 -9.90 8.26
C ALA A 115 -16.48 -11.35 8.55
N GLU A 116 -17.39 -12.30 8.36
CA GLU A 116 -17.04 -13.72 8.29
C GLU A 116 -16.17 -13.96 7.05
N HIS A 117 -15.03 -14.64 7.23
CA HIS A 117 -14.04 -14.81 6.19
C HIS A 117 -13.23 -16.09 6.37
N ASP A 118 -12.52 -16.51 5.31
CA ASP A 118 -11.59 -17.64 5.38
C ASP A 118 -10.27 -17.18 6.02
N GLU A 119 -10.13 -17.42 7.33
CA GLU A 119 -8.91 -17.11 8.08
C GLU A 119 -7.66 -17.78 7.50
N LYS A 120 -7.79 -18.99 6.92
CA LYS A 120 -6.65 -19.70 6.32
C LYS A 120 -6.20 -19.01 5.05
N ALA A 121 -7.13 -18.52 4.24
CA ALA A 121 -6.81 -17.76 3.03
C ALA A 121 -6.09 -16.44 3.37
N VAL A 122 -6.58 -15.70 4.37
CA VAL A 122 -5.93 -14.46 4.84
C VAL A 122 -4.52 -14.74 5.36
N ARG A 123 -4.35 -15.77 6.19
CA ARG A 123 -3.03 -16.15 6.72
C ARG A 123 -2.08 -16.59 5.61
N ALA A 124 -2.57 -17.39 4.65
CA ALA A 124 -1.76 -17.83 3.51
C ALA A 124 -1.29 -16.64 2.65
N HIS A 125 -2.15 -15.64 2.46
CA HIS A 125 -1.80 -14.40 1.77
C HIS A 125 -0.78 -13.57 2.55
N LEU A 126 -0.98 -13.37 3.86
CA LEU A 126 -0.05 -12.63 4.71
C LEU A 126 1.32 -13.31 4.84
N ALA A 127 1.39 -14.64 4.73
CA ALA A 127 2.65 -15.39 4.72
C ALA A 127 3.50 -15.15 3.47
N GLN A 128 2.92 -14.56 2.41
CA GLN A 128 3.67 -14.24 1.21
C GLN A 128 4.61 -13.04 1.43
N ARG A 129 5.63 -12.96 0.58
CA ARG A 129 6.51 -11.80 0.52
C ARG A 129 5.80 -10.56 -0.02
N ASN A 130 4.91 -10.74 -1.00
CA ASN A 130 4.13 -9.65 -1.58
C ASN A 130 2.72 -9.69 -1.03
N VAL A 131 2.34 -8.66 -0.29
CA VAL A 131 1.02 -8.57 0.35
C VAL A 131 0.22 -7.44 -0.30
N SER A 132 -0.98 -7.76 -0.76
CA SER A 132 -1.98 -6.77 -1.17
C SER A 132 -2.92 -6.45 0.00
N LEU A 133 -3.10 -5.16 0.29
CA LEU A 133 -4.14 -4.62 1.17
C LEU A 133 -5.02 -3.68 0.35
N THR A 134 -6.31 -3.97 0.26
CA THR A 134 -7.28 -3.08 -0.38
C THR A 134 -8.25 -2.49 0.64
N CYS A 135 -8.38 -1.18 0.64
CA CYS A 135 -9.32 -0.43 1.47
C CYS A 135 -10.29 0.32 0.55
N ASP A 136 -11.58 0.01 0.64
CA ASP A 136 -12.63 0.72 -0.09
C ASP A 136 -13.34 1.68 0.87
N LEU A 137 -13.40 2.96 0.51
CA LEU A 137 -14.06 3.99 1.31
C LEU A 137 -15.54 4.17 0.96
N GLY A 138 -16.01 3.73 -0.21
CA GLY A 138 -17.44 3.82 -0.58
C GLY A 138 -18.01 5.25 -0.74
N LEU A 139 -17.17 6.25 -0.99
CA LEU A 139 -17.51 7.68 -1.07
C LEU A 139 -17.41 8.29 -2.47
N GLY A 140 -16.83 7.59 -3.45
CA GLY A 140 -16.65 8.12 -4.80
C GLY A 140 -15.85 7.21 -5.72
N SER A 141 -15.10 7.81 -6.64
CA SER A 141 -14.28 7.09 -7.64
C SER A 141 -12.78 7.36 -7.51
N GLY A 142 -12.34 8.02 -6.44
CA GLY A 142 -10.94 8.31 -6.16
C GLY A 142 -10.17 7.04 -5.82
N ASN A 143 -9.02 6.85 -6.46
CA ASN A 143 -8.15 5.68 -6.25
C ASN A 143 -6.70 6.11 -6.04
N GLY A 144 -5.98 5.38 -5.17
CA GLY A 144 -4.60 5.65 -4.81
C GLY A 144 -3.88 4.37 -4.41
N VAL A 145 -2.59 4.30 -4.74
CA VAL A 145 -1.73 3.15 -4.41
C VAL A 145 -0.43 3.66 -3.81
N ILE A 146 0.01 3.03 -2.72
CA ILE A 146 1.31 3.25 -2.08
C ILE A 146 1.97 1.89 -1.86
N LEU A 147 3.26 1.81 -2.18
CA LEU A 147 4.12 0.68 -1.78
C LEU A 147 4.75 1.00 -0.43
N THR A 148 4.80 0.02 0.46
CA THR A 148 5.49 0.09 1.74
C THR A 148 6.06 -1.28 2.09
N ASN A 149 6.66 -1.36 3.27
CA ASN A 149 7.24 -2.58 3.82
C ASN A 149 6.66 -2.85 5.21
N ASP A 150 6.98 -3.98 5.78
CA ASP A 150 6.76 -4.25 7.20
C ASP A 150 7.78 -3.49 8.09
N LEU A 151 7.63 -3.60 9.41
CA LEU A 151 8.60 -3.08 10.39
C LEU A 151 9.06 -4.25 11.24
N THR A 152 10.36 -4.55 11.16
CA THR A 152 10.94 -5.78 11.72
C THR A 152 12.01 -5.45 12.76
N HIS A 153 12.47 -6.48 13.48
CA HIS A 153 13.64 -6.32 14.34
C HIS A 153 14.92 -6.03 13.54
N ALA A 154 15.07 -6.61 12.35
CA ALA A 154 16.24 -6.38 11.50
C ALA A 154 16.40 -4.90 11.10
N TYR A 155 15.28 -4.21 10.83
CA TYR A 155 15.31 -2.77 10.57
C TYR A 155 15.94 -1.99 11.74
N ILE A 156 15.56 -2.34 12.98
CA ILE A 156 16.12 -1.73 14.19
C ILE A 156 17.59 -2.12 14.36
N ASP A 157 17.93 -3.39 14.17
CA ASP A 157 19.30 -3.91 14.33
C ASP A 157 20.27 -3.25 13.35
N GLU A 158 19.84 -3.04 12.11
CA GLU A 158 20.58 -2.33 11.08
C GLU A 158 20.76 -0.86 11.48
N ASN A 159 19.67 -0.16 11.80
CA ASN A 159 19.70 1.29 12.01
C ASN A 159 20.22 1.76 13.38
N MET A 160 20.25 0.91 14.40
CA MET A 160 20.78 1.28 15.73
C MET A 160 22.30 1.43 15.78
N ARG A 161 23.00 1.13 14.67
CA ARG A 161 24.47 1.16 14.57
C ARG A 161 24.97 2.05 13.43
N THR A 162 24.09 2.76 12.73
CA THR A 162 24.41 3.49 11.49
C THR A 162 24.71 4.98 11.72
N SER A 163 25.09 5.38 12.94
CA SER A 163 25.53 6.75 13.26
C SER A 163 26.97 6.81 13.75
#